data_AF-A0A8T4NYR5-F1
#
_entry.id   AF-A0A8T4NYR5-F1
#
_cell.length_a   1.000
_cell.length_b   1.000
_cell.length_c   1.000
_cell.angle_alpha   90.00
_cell.angle_beta   90.00
_cell.angle_gamma   90.00
#
_symmetry.space_group_name_H-M   'P 1'
#
loop_
_entity.id
_entity.type
_entity.pdbx_description
1 polymer ?
#
loop_
_entity_poly.entity_id
_entity_poly.type
_entity_poly.pdbx_seq_one_letter_code
_entity_poly.pdbx_strand_id
1 'polypeptide(L)'
;MKYKTKSIIIGRKPRLDKDDYSNRPCFISLFDINNPHKSSIAPKKIIDFLKVNRVAIKGMDINFLLLGGDILVNDLEYVDITEKEGNILIVGKQKH
;
A
#
# COMPACT_ATOMS: atom_id res chain seq x y z
N MET A 1 -2.74 1.05 -12.79
CA MET A 1 -3.74 0.00 -12.50
C MET A 1 -4.80 0.59 -11.58
N LYS A 2 -6.09 0.40 -11.86
CA LYS A 2 -7.19 0.94 -11.05
C LYS A 2 -7.92 -0.16 -10.30
N TYR A 3 -8.19 0.05 -9.01
CA TYR A 3 -8.86 -0.93 -8.16
C TYR A 3 -10.00 -0.29 -7.36
N LYS A 4 -11.18 -0.90 -7.39
CA LYS A 4 -12.27 -0.60 -6.46
C LYS A 4 -11.97 -1.31 -5.14
N THR A 5 -11.81 -0.59 -4.04
CA THR A 5 -11.40 -1.13 -2.73
C THR A 5 -11.82 -0.15 -1.64
N LYS A 6 -12.08 -0.61 -0.41
CA LYS A 6 -12.43 0.29 0.72
C LYS A 6 -11.21 0.77 1.50
N SER A 7 -10.20 -0.08 1.63
CA SER A 7 -8.94 0.32 2.25
C SER A 7 -7.75 -0.36 1.58
N ILE A 8 -6.57 0.19 1.85
CA ILE A 8 -5.28 -0.43 1.53
C ILE A 8 -4.33 -0.37 2.73
N ILE A 9 -3.47 -1.37 2.85
CA ILE A 9 -2.28 -1.35 3.71
C ILE A 9 -1.05 -1.41 2.82
N ILE A 10 -0.12 -0.49 3.03
CA ILE A 10 1.17 -0.42 2.35
C ILE A 10 2.24 -0.72 3.38
N GLY A 11 3.03 -1.77 3.12
CA GLY A 11 4.07 -2.20 4.04
C GLY A 11 5.37 -2.51 3.32
N ARG A 12 6.47 -2.51 4.09
CA ARG A 12 7.78 -2.92 3.57
C ARG A 12 7.91 -4.44 3.66
N LYS A 13 8.60 -5.03 2.69
CA LYS A 13 9.07 -6.42 2.78
C LYS A 13 10.52 -6.46 3.24
N PRO A 14 10.96 -7.58 3.86
CA PRO A 14 12.37 -7.82 4.07
C PRO A 14 13.15 -7.69 2.76
N ARG A 15 14.38 -7.16 2.82
CA ARG A 15 15.25 -7.14 1.64
C ARG A 15 15.56 -8.58 1.23
N LEU A 16 15.62 -8.83 -0.08
CA LEU A 16 16.06 -10.13 -0.61
C LEU A 16 17.56 -10.34 -0.38
N ASP A 17 18.33 -9.26 -0.53
CA ASP A 17 19.75 -9.18 -0.21
C ASP A 17 19.96 -8.05 0.81
N LYS A 18 20.66 -8.33 1.91
CA LYS A 18 20.91 -7.35 2.97
C LYS A 18 21.83 -6.22 2.51
N ASP A 19 22.74 -6.52 1.57
CA ASP A 19 23.76 -5.60 1.09
C ASP A 19 23.29 -4.79 -0.13
N ASP A 20 22.16 -5.14 -0.74
CA ASP A 20 21.54 -4.34 -1.79
C ASP A 20 20.78 -3.14 -1.21
N TYR A 21 21.41 -1.97 -1.24
CA TYR A 21 20.80 -0.72 -0.80
C TYR A 21 19.85 -0.09 -1.82
N SER A 22 19.91 -0.53 -3.09
CA SER A 22 19.07 -0.03 -4.18
C SER A 22 17.68 -0.69 -4.21
N ASN A 23 17.52 -1.79 -3.47
CA ASN A 23 16.28 -2.53 -3.44
C ASN A 23 15.55 -2.43 -2.09
N ARG A 24 14.36 -1.82 -2.09
CA ARG A 24 13.43 -1.85 -0.96
C ARG A 24 12.09 -2.43 -1.43
N PRO A 25 11.86 -3.74 -1.29
CA PRO A 25 10.59 -4.31 -1.72
C PRO A 25 9.46 -3.84 -0.82
N CYS A 26 8.27 -3.68 -1.38
CA CYS A 26 7.07 -3.33 -0.63
C CYS A 26 5.87 -4.10 -1.16
N PHE A 27 4.79 -4.09 -0.39
CA PHE A 27 3.52 -4.66 -0.79
C PHE A 27 2.39 -3.67 -0.60
N ILE A 28 1.32 -3.85 -1.36
CA ILE A 28 0.06 -3.14 -1.20
C ILE A 28 -1.04 -4.19 -1.09
N SER A 29 -1.64 -4.29 0.09
CA SER A 29 -2.78 -5.16 0.39
C SER A 29 -4.08 -4.39 0.26
N LEU A 30 -5.03 -4.91 -0.51
CA LEU A 30 -6.34 -4.30 -0.77
C LEU A 30 -7.43 -5.02 0.03
N PHE A 31 -8.38 -4.29 0.59
CA PHE A 31 -9.47 -4.84 1.40
C PHE A 31 -10.83 -4.20 1.09
N ASP A 32 -11.91 -4.99 1.24
CA ASP A 32 -13.30 -4.54 1.06
C ASP A 32 -13.95 -4.01 2.36
N ILE A 33 -13.14 -3.80 3.40
CA ILE A 33 -13.52 -3.20 4.67
C ILE A 33 -12.55 -2.10 5.06
N ASN A 34 -12.98 -1.20 5.95
CA ASN A 34 -12.08 -0.27 6.64
C ASN A 34 -11.46 -0.94 7.87
N ASN A 35 -10.31 -0.42 8.31
CA ASN A 35 -9.58 -0.90 9.48
C ASN A 35 -9.34 -2.43 9.49
N PRO A 36 -8.83 -3.03 8.40
CA PRO A 36 -8.64 -4.47 8.32
C PRO A 36 -7.66 -5.01 9.38
N HIS A 37 -6.72 -4.19 9.84
CA HIS A 37 -5.78 -4.52 10.93
C HIS A 37 -6.45 -4.78 12.29
N LYS A 38 -7.73 -4.43 12.46
CA LYS A 38 -8.54 -4.74 13.66
C LYS A 38 -9.43 -5.96 13.46
N SER A 39 -9.24 -6.70 12.37
CA SER A 39 -10.08 -7.83 11.97
C SER A 39 -9.24 -9.05 11.59
N SER A 40 -9.89 -10.19 11.38
CA SER A 40 -9.28 -11.41 10.84
C SER A 40 -9.42 -11.54 9.31
N ILE A 41 -9.88 -10.49 8.63
CA ILE A 41 -10.15 -10.55 7.18
C ILE A 41 -8.84 -10.45 6.40
N ALA A 42 -8.61 -11.44 5.54
CA ALA A 42 -7.47 -11.46 4.63
C ALA A 42 -7.61 -10.39 3.52
N PRO A 43 -6.49 -9.88 2.97
CA PRO A 43 -6.54 -9.02 1.80
C PRO A 43 -7.18 -9.77 0.63
N LYS A 44 -8.06 -9.10 -0.12
CA LYS A 44 -8.63 -9.68 -1.35
C LYS A 44 -7.59 -9.75 -2.47
N LYS A 45 -6.58 -8.88 -2.40
CA LYS A 45 -5.46 -8.82 -3.34
C LYS A 45 -4.24 -8.27 -2.64
N ILE A 46 -3.09 -8.86 -2.92
CA ILE A 46 -1.78 -8.34 -2.54
C ILE A 46 -1.03 -8.05 -3.84
N ILE A 47 -0.42 -6.87 -3.91
CA ILE A 47 0.42 -6.46 -5.04
C ILE A 47 1.83 -6.28 -4.49
N ASP A 48 2.75 -7.05 -5.04
CA ASP A 48 4.15 -7.06 -4.62
C ASP A 48 5.03 -6.31 -5.59
N PHE A 49 5.90 -5.46 -5.04
CA PHE A 49 6.88 -4.70 -5.80
C PHE A 49 8.27 -5.04 -5.28
N LEU A 50 9.11 -5.60 -6.16
CA LEU A 50 10.40 -6.15 -5.78
C LEU A 50 11.56 -5.18 -5.90
N LYS A 51 11.41 -4.03 -6.53
CA LYS A 51 12.45 -3.01 -6.71
C LYS A 51 11.83 -1.62 -6.61
N VAL A 52 11.79 -1.07 -5.40
CA VAL A 52 11.16 0.22 -5.14
C VAL A 52 12.15 1.18 -4.50
N ASN A 53 12.23 2.38 -5.06
CA ASN A 53 13.00 3.51 -4.54
C ASN A 53 12.13 4.38 -3.62
N ARG A 54 10.87 4.61 -4.02
CA ARG A 54 9.92 5.40 -3.24
C ARG A 54 8.46 5.05 -3.56
N VAL A 55 7.60 5.28 -2.58
CA VAL A 55 6.14 5.29 -2.72
C VAL A 55 5.66 6.72 -2.47
N ALA A 56 4.93 7.30 -3.41
CA ALA A 56 4.29 8.61 -3.28
C ALA A 56 2.78 8.44 -3.19
N ILE A 57 2.17 9.05 -2.18
CA ILE A 57 0.73 8.98 -1.90
C ILE A 57 0.13 10.38 -2.10
N LYS A 58 -1.01 10.49 -2.80
CA LYS A 58 -1.68 11.79 -3.04
C LYS A 58 -3.19 11.71 -2.81
N GLY A 59 -3.74 12.77 -2.21
CA GLY A 59 -5.19 13.02 -2.12
C GLY A 59 -5.95 12.06 -1.22
N MET A 60 -5.33 11.59 -0.13
CA MET A 60 -5.94 10.64 0.79
C MET A 60 -5.54 10.93 2.23
N ASP A 61 -6.43 10.63 3.18
CA ASP A 61 -6.11 10.58 4.60
C ASP A 61 -5.35 9.29 4.94
N ILE A 62 -4.18 9.45 5.55
CA ILE A 62 -3.27 8.35 5.86
C ILE A 62 -3.16 8.14 7.36
N ASN A 63 -3.14 6.87 7.77
CA ASN A 63 -2.87 6.45 9.14
C ASN A 63 -1.57 5.66 9.17
N PHE A 64 -0.59 6.09 9.97
CA PHE A 64 0.65 5.35 10.14
C PHE A 64 0.54 4.38 11.32
N LEU A 65 0.58 3.09 11.03
CA LEU A 65 0.43 2.01 12.01
C LEU A 65 1.79 1.66 12.62
N LEU A 66 2.10 2.24 13.78
CA LEU A 66 3.41 2.10 14.43
C LEU A 66 3.80 0.65 14.76
N LEU A 67 2.84 -0.22 15.11
CA LEU A 67 3.12 -1.61 15.49
C LEU A 67 3.70 -2.43 14.33
N GLY A 68 3.20 -2.22 13.10
CA GLY A 68 3.66 -2.90 11.89
C GLY A 68 4.69 -2.09 11.08
N GLY A 69 4.74 -0.77 11.30
CA GLY A 69 5.48 0.15 10.44
C GLY A 69 4.82 0.31 9.06
N ASP A 70 3.50 0.12 9.00
CA ASP A 70 2.71 0.14 7.77
C ASP A 70 1.89 1.42 7.65
N ILE A 71 1.51 1.77 6.43
CA ILE A 71 0.56 2.86 6.15
C ILE A 71 -0.81 2.24 5.83
N LEU A 72 -1.83 2.69 6.54
CA LEU A 72 -3.23 2.38 6.28
C LEU A 72 -3.94 3.57 5.64
N VAL A 73 -4.70 3.30 4.59
CA VAL A 73 -5.63 4.26 3.99
C VAL A 73 -7.03 3.65 3.99
N ASN A 74 -7.99 4.34 4.59
CA ASN A 74 -9.40 3.91 4.68
C ASN A 74 -10.30 4.73 3.73
N ASP A 75 -11.57 4.35 3.68
CA ASP A 75 -12.67 5.12 3.08
C ASP A 75 -12.51 5.37 1.58
N LEU A 76 -11.80 4.48 0.90
CA LEU A 76 -11.59 4.54 -0.54
C LEU A 76 -12.84 4.10 -1.30
N GLU A 77 -13.14 4.81 -2.39
CA GLU A 77 -14.00 4.29 -3.46
C GLU A 77 -13.16 3.51 -4.48
N TYR A 78 -12.00 4.08 -4.84
CA TYR A 78 -11.01 3.45 -5.69
C TYR A 78 -9.59 3.94 -5.37
N VAL A 79 -8.61 3.18 -5.85
CA VAL A 79 -7.20 3.54 -5.85
C VAL A 79 -6.57 3.25 -7.21
N ASP A 80 -5.79 4.21 -7.70
CA ASP A 80 -4.95 4.12 -8.88
C ASP A 80 -3.49 3.95 -8.45
N ILE A 81 -2.86 2.87 -8.90
CA ILE A 81 -1.48 2.50 -8.59
C ILE A 81 -0.68 2.45 -9.89
N THR A 82 0.37 3.26 -9.99
CA THR A 82 1.25 3.32 -11.16
C THR A 82 2.69 3.11 -10.73
N GLU A 83 3.38 2.19 -11.41
CA GLU A 83 4.81 1.94 -11.21
C GLU A 83 5.59 2.46 -12.42
N LYS A 84 6.64 3.23 -12.17
CA LYS A 84 7.59 3.68 -13.20
C LYS A 84 8.98 3.79 -12.62
N GLU A 85 9.93 3.04 -13.18
CA GLU A 85 11.37 3.13 -12.83
C GLU A 85 11.62 3.01 -11.32
N GLY A 86 10.96 2.05 -10.66
CA GLY A 86 11.07 1.84 -9.21
C GLY A 86 10.36 2.90 -8.35
N ASN A 87 9.58 3.80 -8.94
CA ASN A 87 8.74 4.74 -8.22
C ASN A 87 7.29 4.27 -8.29
N ILE A 88 6.62 4.18 -7.15
CA ILE A 88 5.19 3.86 -7.08
C ILE A 88 4.44 5.14 -6.76
N LEU A 89 3.45 5.47 -7.57
CA LEU A 89 2.48 6.52 -7.31
C LEU A 89 1.13 5.89 -6.96
N ILE A 90 0.59 6.27 -5.81
CA ILE A 90 -0.71 5.84 -5.31
C ILE A 90 -1.60 7.08 -5.20
N VAL A 91 -2.68 7.10 -5.97
CA VAL A 91 -3.69 8.15 -5.95
C VAL A 91 -5.02 7.49 -5.63
N GLY A 92 -5.71 7.95 -4.60
CA GLY A 92 -7.04 7.43 -4.29
C GLY A 92 -8.10 8.51 -4.30
N LYS A 93 -9.33 8.04 -4.26
CA LYS A 93 -10.52 8.87 -4.05
C LYS A 93 -11.25 8.31 -2.85
N GLN A 94 -11.47 9.16 -1.85
CA GLN A 94 -12.23 8.81 -0.66
C GLN A 94 -13.68 9.28 -0.77
N LYS A 95 -14.56 8.58 -0.06
CA LYS A 95 -15.94 9.02 0.12
C LYS A 95 -15.97 9.97 1.31
N HIS A 96 -16.14 11.26 1.05
CA HIS A 96 -16.44 12.24 2.10
C HIS A 96 -17.85 12.02 2.66
#